data_AF-A0A957QI55-F1
#
_entry.id   AF-A0A957QI55-F1
#
_cell.length_a   1.000
_cell.length_b   1.000
_cell.length_c   1.000
_cell.angle_alpha   90.00
_cell.angle_beta   90.00
_cell.angle_gamma   90.00
#
_symmetry.space_group_name_H-M   'P 1'
#
loop_
_entity.id
_entity.type
_entity.pdbx_description
1 polymer ?
#
loop_
_entity_poly.entity_id
_entity_poly.type
_entity_poly.pdbx_seq_one_letter_code
_entity_poly.pdbx_strand_id
1 'polypeptide(L)'
;MADFKSLPALNPDGTSQRGRRPVALDPAQAPLEARSLADWLAFARAFARQIYFYDVVDGEVKPVGDWRGFLPDELDLDELITFMENPDHFPPGRHTTYNQPHQTLFLAFLRLLRHIQSQFNTLTGRH
;
A
#
# COMPACT_ATOMS: atom_id res chain seq x y z
N MET A 1 51.94 -33.45 45.18
CA MET A 1 51.86 -32.10 44.58
C MET A 1 51.86 -32.29 43.06
N ALA A 2 50.68 -32.34 42.46
CA ALA A 2 50.49 -32.45 41.02
C ALA A 2 49.33 -31.52 40.65
N ASP A 3 49.63 -30.59 39.75
CA ASP A 3 48.85 -29.40 39.41
C ASP A 3 47.74 -29.75 38.40
N PHE A 4 46.47 -29.64 38.82
CA PHE A 4 45.32 -29.95 37.97
C PHE A 4 44.96 -28.70 37.18
N LYS A 5 45.53 -28.58 35.98
CA LYS A 5 45.27 -27.48 35.04
C LYS A 5 43.76 -27.44 34.72
N SER A 6 43.10 -26.36 35.11
CA SER A 6 41.68 -26.12 34.86
C SER A 6 41.41 -26.12 33.35
N LEU A 7 40.56 -27.05 32.89
CA LEU A 7 40.04 -27.03 31.53
C LEU A 7 39.16 -25.78 31.34
N PRO A 8 39.23 -25.10 30.19
CA PRO A 8 38.33 -23.98 29.92
C PRO A 8 36.88 -24.48 29.97
N ALA A 9 36.04 -23.80 30.74
CA ALA A 9 34.63 -24.13 30.83
C ALA A 9 34.02 -24.12 29.42
N LEU A 10 33.57 -25.27 28.95
CA LEU A 10 32.73 -25.37 27.76
C LEU A 10 31.48 -24.52 28.01
N ASN A 11 31.33 -23.43 27.27
CA ASN A 11 30.10 -22.64 27.25
C ASN A 11 28.92 -23.60 26.96
N PRO A 12 27.95 -23.76 27.87
CA PRO A 12 26.78 -24.61 27.65
C PRO A 12 25.83 -24.08 26.56
N ASP A 13 26.14 -22.95 25.94
CA ASP A 13 25.22 -22.19 25.08
C ASP A 13 25.19 -22.66 23.61
N GLY A 14 25.44 -23.96 23.38
CA GLY A 14 25.32 -24.59 22.06
C GLY A 14 23.88 -24.73 21.53
N THR A 15 22.88 -24.43 22.36
CA THR A 15 21.44 -24.62 22.05
C THR A 15 20.62 -23.34 22.14
N SER A 16 21.27 -22.17 22.23
CA SER A 16 20.61 -20.86 22.19
C SER A 16 19.90 -20.64 20.84
N GLN A 17 18.63 -21.00 20.76
CA GLN A 17 17.75 -20.69 19.63
C GLN A 17 17.51 -19.18 19.49
N ARG A 18 17.66 -18.41 20.59
CA ARG A 18 17.37 -16.98 20.64
C ARG A 18 18.28 -16.14 19.74
N GLY A 19 19.52 -16.58 19.49
CA GLY A 19 20.45 -15.91 18.60
C GLY A 19 20.29 -16.24 17.11
N ARG A 20 19.37 -17.15 16.75
CA ARG A 20 19.22 -17.70 15.40
C ARG A 20 17.85 -17.44 14.78
N ARG A 21 17.18 -16.35 15.16
CA ARG A 21 16.01 -15.88 14.42
C ARG A 21 16.48 -15.36 13.05
N PRO A 22 16.15 -16.03 11.93
CA PRO A 22 16.41 -15.50 10.61
C PRO A 22 15.68 -14.16 10.47
N VAL A 23 16.30 -13.20 9.79
CA VAL A 23 15.65 -11.91 9.45
C VAL A 23 14.31 -12.14 8.73
N ALA A 24 14.19 -13.23 7.96
CA ALA A 24 12.94 -13.63 7.30
C ALA A 24 11.79 -14.01 8.26
N LEU A 25 12.06 -14.23 9.56
CA LEU A 25 11.04 -14.46 10.59
C LEU A 25 10.73 -13.19 11.40
N ASP A 26 11.28 -12.04 11.03
CA ASP A 26 10.86 -10.76 11.59
C ASP A 26 9.48 -10.39 11.02
N PRO A 27 8.43 -10.24 11.85
CA PRO A 27 7.11 -9.86 11.38
C PRO A 27 7.07 -8.54 10.62
N ALA A 28 8.04 -7.64 10.86
CA ALA A 28 8.19 -6.40 10.10
C ALA A 28 8.58 -6.64 8.62
N GLN A 29 9.10 -7.82 8.28
CA GLN A 29 9.49 -8.20 6.92
C GLN A 29 8.36 -8.88 6.13
N ALA A 30 7.19 -9.10 6.74
CA ALA A 30 6.02 -9.71 6.12
C ALA A 30 4.75 -8.88 6.38
N PRO A 31 4.62 -7.68 5.76
CA PRO A 31 3.40 -6.90 5.87
C PRO A 31 2.22 -7.67 5.28
N LEU A 32 1.10 -7.71 6.02
CA LEU A 32 -0.12 -8.36 5.59
C LEU A 32 -0.80 -7.57 4.46
N GLU A 33 -0.63 -6.25 4.46
CA GLU A 33 -1.10 -5.35 3.42
C GLU A 33 0.04 -4.42 3.00
N ALA A 34 0.60 -4.68 1.81
CA ALA A 34 1.83 -4.07 1.32
C ALA A 34 1.62 -3.05 0.19
N ARG A 35 0.37 -2.86 -0.30
CA ARG A 35 0.12 -1.97 -1.44
C ARG A 35 0.41 -0.52 -1.06
N SER A 36 1.25 0.10 -1.87
CA SER A 36 1.51 1.53 -1.83
C SER A 36 0.32 2.33 -2.37
N LEU A 37 0.38 3.66 -2.21
CA LEU A 37 -0.62 4.55 -2.81
C LEU A 37 -0.67 4.41 -4.34
N ALA A 38 0.49 4.25 -4.98
CA ALA A 38 0.60 4.02 -6.42
C ALA A 38 -0.08 2.70 -6.83
N ASP A 39 0.12 1.62 -6.05
CA ASP A 39 -0.54 0.33 -6.30
C ASP A 39 -2.06 0.45 -6.22
N TRP A 40 -2.58 1.21 -5.24
CA TRP A 40 -4.01 1.46 -5.11
C TRP A 40 -4.59 2.28 -6.27
N LEU A 41 -3.86 3.28 -6.74
CA LEU A 41 -4.28 4.09 -7.89
C LEU A 41 -4.24 3.29 -9.19
N ALA A 42 -3.19 2.49 -9.40
CA ALA A 42 -3.08 1.59 -10.54
C ALA A 42 -4.22 0.55 -10.53
N PHE A 43 -4.49 -0.05 -9.36
CA PHE A 43 -5.62 -0.97 -9.18
C PHE A 43 -6.95 -0.28 -9.48
N ALA A 44 -7.21 0.90 -8.92
CA ALA A 44 -8.46 1.62 -9.12
C ALA A 44 -8.68 1.97 -10.60
N ARG A 45 -7.64 2.41 -11.31
CA ARG A 45 -7.69 2.68 -12.76
C ARG A 45 -7.97 1.41 -13.56
N ALA A 46 -7.38 0.27 -13.18
CA ALA A 46 -7.67 -1.01 -13.82
C ALA A 46 -9.12 -1.47 -13.54
N PHE A 47 -9.56 -1.33 -12.29
CA PHE A 47 -10.88 -1.76 -11.83
C PHE A 47 -12.01 -0.92 -12.42
N ALA A 48 -11.81 0.39 -12.59
CA ALA A 48 -12.77 1.29 -13.23
C ALA A 48 -13.19 0.83 -14.64
N ARG A 49 -12.33 0.10 -15.36
CA ARG A 49 -12.65 -0.50 -16.67
C ARG A 49 -13.66 -1.64 -16.60
N GLN A 50 -13.82 -2.23 -15.42
CA GLN A 50 -14.68 -3.40 -15.21
C GLN A 50 -16.06 -3.00 -14.66
N ILE A 51 -16.25 -1.74 -14.28
CA ILE A 51 -17.50 -1.22 -13.74
C ILE A 51 -18.26 -0.52 -14.87
N TYR A 52 -19.34 -1.15 -15.34
CA TYR A 52 -20.15 -0.65 -16.45
C TYR A 52 -21.35 0.17 -15.98
N PHE A 53 -21.69 1.20 -16.75
CA PHE A 53 -23.00 1.84 -16.71
C PHE A 53 -23.96 1.09 -17.62
N TYR A 54 -25.20 0.94 -17.18
CA TYR A 54 -26.25 0.28 -17.95
C TYR A 54 -27.38 1.24 -18.23
N ASP A 55 -27.93 1.17 -19.43
CA ASP A 55 -29.11 1.92 -19.85
C ASP A 55 -30.00 1.04 -20.75
N VAL A 56 -31.22 1.50 -21.01
CA VAL A 56 -32.14 0.83 -21.93
C VAL A 56 -31.95 1.41 -23.33
N VAL A 57 -31.37 0.63 -24.23
CA VAL A 57 -31.14 1.00 -25.63
C VAL A 57 -31.89 0.03 -26.53
N ASP A 58 -32.86 0.54 -27.28
CA ASP A 58 -33.80 -0.23 -28.10
C ASP A 58 -34.64 -1.24 -27.30
N GLY A 59 -35.03 -0.88 -26.08
CA GLY A 59 -35.86 -1.72 -25.21
C GLY A 59 -35.11 -2.83 -24.45
N GLU A 60 -33.78 -2.91 -24.61
CA GLU A 60 -32.92 -3.87 -23.92
C GLU A 60 -31.93 -3.16 -23.01
N VAL A 61 -31.64 -3.76 -21.84
CA VAL A 61 -30.59 -3.26 -20.94
C VAL A 61 -29.23 -3.58 -21.54
N LYS A 62 -28.46 -2.54 -21.90
CA LYS A 62 -27.13 -2.66 -22.53
C LYS A 62 -26.09 -1.84 -21.76
N PRO A 63 -24.82 -2.27 -21.74
CA PRO A 63 -23.74 -1.45 -21.22
C PRO A 63 -23.53 -0.25 -22.14
N VAL A 64 -23.53 0.96 -21.59
CA VAL A 64 -23.38 2.23 -22.35
C VAL A 64 -22.09 2.97 -22.06
N GLY A 65 -21.27 2.43 -21.15
CA GLY A 65 -19.98 3.00 -20.78
C GLY A 65 -19.43 2.31 -19.54
N ASP A 66 -18.32 2.83 -19.04
CA ASP A 66 -17.66 2.33 -17.84
C ASP A 66 -17.07 3.47 -17.01
N TRP A 67 -16.53 3.14 -15.85
CA TRP A 67 -15.98 4.11 -14.92
C TRP A 67 -14.58 4.63 -15.30
N ARG A 68 -14.02 4.34 -16.49
CA ARG A 68 -12.67 4.83 -16.85
C ARG A 68 -12.48 6.34 -16.70
N GLY A 69 -13.54 7.12 -16.89
CA GLY A 69 -13.52 8.57 -16.69
C GLY A 69 -13.22 9.01 -15.24
N PHE A 70 -13.32 8.10 -14.26
CA PHE A 70 -12.98 8.36 -12.86
C PHE A 70 -11.48 8.58 -12.65
N LEU A 71 -10.65 7.79 -13.34
CA LEU A 71 -9.19 7.92 -13.38
C LEU A 71 -8.74 7.80 -14.84
N PRO A 72 -8.89 8.89 -15.64
CA PRO A 72 -8.59 8.88 -17.08
C PRO A 72 -7.17 8.42 -17.36
N ASP A 73 -6.91 7.85 -18.53
CA ASP A 73 -5.59 7.33 -18.89
C ASP A 73 -4.56 8.45 -19.09
N GLU A 74 -5.03 9.64 -19.42
CA GLU A 74 -4.23 10.87 -19.58
C GLU A 74 -3.78 11.46 -18.24
N LEU A 75 -4.40 11.04 -17.13
CA LEU A 75 -4.04 11.53 -15.80
C LEU A 75 -2.71 10.88 -15.35
N ASP A 76 -1.72 11.70 -15.08
CA ASP A 76 -0.46 11.23 -14.49
C ASP A 76 -0.69 10.89 -13.01
N LEU A 77 -0.57 9.61 -12.65
CA LEU A 77 -0.80 9.15 -11.29
C LEU A 77 0.32 9.55 -10.33
N ASP A 78 1.56 9.62 -10.82
CA ASP A 78 2.70 10.03 -10.00
C ASP A 78 2.64 11.54 -9.72
N GLU A 79 2.23 12.33 -10.72
CA GLU A 79 1.98 13.75 -10.51
C GLU A 79 0.80 13.99 -9.56
N LEU A 80 -0.28 13.22 -9.67
CA LEU A 80 -1.42 13.29 -8.76
C LEU A 80 -1.03 12.99 -7.30
N ILE A 81 -0.18 11.97 -7.08
CA ILE A 81 0.37 11.67 -5.76
C ILE A 81 1.19 12.87 -5.24
N THR A 82 2.07 13.40 -6.08
CA THR A 82 2.95 14.52 -5.71
C THR A 82 2.14 15.78 -5.36
N PHE A 83 1.09 16.08 -6.13
CA PHE A 83 0.16 17.18 -5.90
C PHE A 83 -0.55 17.06 -4.55
N MET A 84 -0.99 15.85 -4.19
CA MET A 84 -1.65 15.61 -2.90
C MET A 84 -0.73 15.76 -1.69
N GLU A 85 0.56 15.44 -1.85
CA GLU A 85 1.54 15.57 -0.78
C GLU A 85 1.99 17.02 -0.60
N ASN A 86 2.16 17.76 -1.70
CA ASN A 86 2.66 19.14 -1.69
C ASN A 86 1.92 20.01 -2.72
N PRO A 87 0.65 20.39 -2.48
CA PRO A 87 -0.13 21.16 -3.45
C PRO A 87 0.44 22.55 -3.74
N ASP A 88 1.10 23.17 -2.75
CA ASP A 88 1.72 24.50 -2.87
C ASP A 88 2.95 24.51 -3.80
N HIS A 89 3.52 23.35 -4.12
CA HIS A 89 4.64 23.24 -5.08
C HIS A 89 4.18 23.37 -6.54
N PHE A 90 2.88 23.29 -6.82
CA PHE A 90 2.34 23.33 -8.16
C PHE A 90 1.90 24.76 -8.54
N PRO A 91 2.23 25.23 -9.76
CA PRO A 91 1.79 26.54 -10.22
C PRO A 91 0.26 26.58 -10.32
N PRO A 92 -0.40 27.73 -10.05
CA PRO A 92 -1.87 27.85 -9.95
C PRO A 92 -2.65 27.24 -11.13
N GLY A 93 -2.10 27.28 -12.34
CA GLY A 93 -2.73 26.72 -13.55
C GLY A 93 -2.82 25.19 -13.59
N ARG A 94 -2.07 24.46 -12.75
CA ARG A 94 -2.15 22.98 -12.63
C ARG A 94 -3.21 22.52 -11.61
N HIS A 95 -3.66 23.41 -10.72
CA HIS A 95 -4.62 23.07 -9.66
C HIS A 95 -5.99 22.68 -10.22
N THR A 96 -6.41 23.23 -11.35
CA THR A 96 -7.72 22.93 -11.97
C THR A 96 -7.76 21.52 -12.58
N THR A 97 -6.63 20.98 -13.01
CA THR A 97 -6.53 19.63 -13.56
C THR A 97 -6.61 18.56 -12.47
N TYR A 98 -6.03 18.82 -11.29
CA TYR A 98 -5.87 17.84 -10.21
C TYR A 98 -6.85 17.99 -9.03
N ASN A 99 -7.66 19.06 -8.98
CA ASN A 99 -8.68 19.29 -7.94
C ASN A 99 -10.09 18.84 -8.35
N GLN A 100 -10.22 17.80 -9.16
CA GLN A 100 -11.53 17.25 -9.43
C GLN A 100 -12.12 16.66 -8.13
N PRO A 101 -13.33 17.06 -7.68
CA PRO A 101 -13.82 16.72 -6.34
C PRO A 101 -13.82 15.22 -6.03
N HIS A 102 -14.12 14.39 -7.04
CA HIS A 102 -14.13 12.93 -6.90
C HIS A 102 -12.72 12.35 -6.72
N GLN A 103 -11.71 12.89 -7.41
CA GLN A 103 -10.31 12.47 -7.26
C GLN A 103 -9.77 12.86 -5.89
N THR A 104 -10.03 14.09 -5.45
CA THR A 104 -9.63 14.57 -4.12
C THR A 104 -10.26 13.72 -3.01
N LEU A 105 -11.55 13.41 -3.12
CA LEU A 105 -12.24 12.54 -2.17
C LEU A 105 -11.63 11.13 -2.14
N PHE A 106 -11.35 10.55 -3.30
CA PHE A 106 -10.74 9.23 -3.40
C PHE A 106 -9.34 9.19 -2.78
N LEU A 107 -8.53 10.20 -3.03
CA LEU A 107 -7.19 10.30 -2.45
C LEU A 107 -7.25 10.52 -0.93
N ALA A 108 -8.20 11.32 -0.44
CA ALA A 108 -8.47 11.45 0.98
C ALA A 108 -8.86 10.10 1.61
N PHE A 109 -9.71 9.32 0.92
CA PHE A 109 -10.05 7.96 1.34
C PHE A 109 -8.81 7.05 1.40
N LEU A 110 -7.97 7.04 0.37
CA LEU A 110 -6.73 6.24 0.36
C LEU A 110 -5.77 6.66 1.48
N ARG A 111 -5.69 7.95 1.80
CA ARG A 111 -4.93 8.46 2.94
C ARG A 111 -5.46 7.92 4.27
N LEU A 112 -6.77 7.87 4.45
CA LEU A 112 -7.38 7.26 5.63
C LEU A 112 -7.13 5.75 5.69
N LEU A 113 -7.22 5.07 4.54
CA LEU A 113 -6.97 3.64 4.42
C LEU A 113 -5.54 3.28 4.87
N ARG A 114 -4.54 4.11 4.56
CA ARG A 114 -3.15 3.91 5.02
C ARG A 114 -3.01 3.80 6.53
N HIS A 115 -3.82 4.53 7.30
CA HIS A 115 -3.80 4.41 8.77
C HIS A 115 -4.27 3.03 9.22
N ILE A 116 -5.30 2.49 8.57
CA ILE A 116 -5.82 1.14 8.86
C ILE A 116 -4.80 0.08 8.43
N GLN A 117 -4.18 0.23 7.26
CA GLN A 117 -3.12 -0.68 6.78
C GLN A 117 -1.96 -0.76 7.77
N SER A 118 -1.51 0.40 8.28
CA SER A 118 -0.46 0.44 9.30
C SER A 118 -0.85 -0.32 10.55
N GLN A 119 -2.10 -0.23 11.01
CA GLN A 119 -2.58 -0.99 12.17
C GLN A 119 -2.64 -2.50 11.86
N PHE A 120 -3.12 -2.86 10.67
CA PHE A 120 -3.25 -4.25 10.23
C PHE A 120 -1.90 -4.95 10.13
N ASN A 121 -0.87 -4.23 9.65
CA ASN A 121 0.50 -4.73 9.58
C ASN A 121 1.16 -4.93 10.95
N THR A 122 0.56 -4.46 12.05
CA THR A 122 1.05 -4.79 13.41
C THR A 122 0.54 -6.14 13.93
N LEU A 123 -0.44 -6.76 13.26
CA LEU A 123 -1.04 -8.02 13.72
C LEU A 123 -0.05 -9.19 13.67
N THR A 124 0.76 -9.27 12.62
CA THR A 124 1.81 -10.31 12.48
C THR A 124 2.89 -10.18 13.55
N GLY A 125 3.09 -8.99 14.12
CA GLY A 125 4.03 -8.77 15.22
C GLY A 125 3.51 -9.18 16.61
N ARG A 126 2.19 -9.40 16.73
CA ARG A 126 1.52 -9.69 18.01
C ARG A 126 1.18 -11.17 18.21
N HIS A 127 1.27 -11.99 17.16
CA HIS A 127 0.88 -13.41 17.13
C HIS A 127 1.98 -14.27 16.50
#